data_AF-D2JCD7-F1
#
_entry.id   AF-D2JCD7-F1
#
_cell.length_a   1.000
_cell.length_b   1.000
_cell.length_c   1.000
_cell.angle_alpha   90.00
_cell.angle_beta   90.00
_cell.angle_gamma   90.00
#
_symmetry.space_group_name_H-M   'P 1'
#
loop_
_entity.id
_entity.type
_entity.pdbx_description
1 polymer ?
#
loop_
_entity_poly.entity_id
_entity_poly.type
_entity_poly.pdbx_seq_one_letter_code
_entity_poly.pdbx_strand_id
1 'polypeptide(L)' 'MEFYQMPMFNKMLVKDIEKAEKWYEKTIGFKSVFKFRNDKNEVLMNHWFCCKVKNIANH' A
#
# COMPACT_ATOMS: atom_id res chain seq x y z
N MET A 1 -5.26 20.16 20.45
CA MET A 1 -5.47 18.96 19.62
C MET A 1 -4.11 18.36 19.36
N GLU A 2 -3.84 17.17 19.91
CA GLU A 2 -2.64 16.42 19.54
C GLU A 2 -2.82 15.95 18.09
N PHE A 3 -1.99 16.47 17.19
CA PHE A 3 -1.96 16.02 15.81
C PHE A 3 -1.44 14.58 15.80
N TYR A 4 -2.33 13.62 15.54
CA TYR A 4 -1.90 12.28 15.18
C TYR A 4 -1.22 12.37 13.81
N GLN A 5 0.11 12.42 13.79
CA GLN A 5 0.86 12.35 12.54
C GLN A 5 0.57 11.00 11.90
N MET A 6 -0.29 11.00 10.88
CA MET A 6 -0.60 9.80 10.14
C MET A 6 0.64 9.44 9.32
N PRO A 7 1.30 8.29 9.56
CA PRO A 7 2.43 7.90 8.76
C PRO A 7 1.94 7.73 7.31
N MET A 8 2.56 8.47 6.39
CA MET A 8 2.18 8.45 4.97
C MET A 8 2.37 7.06 4.34
N PHE A 9 3.19 6.20 4.97
CA PHE A 9 3.48 4.86 4.49
C PHE A 9 3.55 3.87 5.67
N ASN A 10 2.72 2.83 5.61
CA ASN A 10 2.83 1.69 6.51
C ASN A 10 3.53 0.53 5.77
N LYS A 11 4.63 0.05 6.32
CA LYS A 11 5.34 -1.13 5.80
C LYS A 11 4.81 -2.38 6.50
N MET A 12 4.34 -3.36 5.72
CA MET A 12 3.93 -4.65 6.24
C MET A 12 4.73 -5.77 5.60
N LEU A 13 5.21 -6.69 6.43
CA LEU A 13 5.83 -7.93 5.98
C LEU A 13 4.73 -8.96 5.75
N VAL A 14 4.70 -9.54 4.56
CA VAL A 14 3.73 -10.57 4.18
C VAL A 14 4.46 -11.80 3.68
N LYS A 15 3.87 -12.97 3.91
CA LYS A 15 4.42 -14.25 3.44
C LYS A 15 4.33 -14.42 1.91
N ASP A 16 3.28 -13.87 1.31
CA ASP A 16 3.00 -13.94 -0.12
C ASP A 16 2.45 -12.59 -0.59
N ILE A 17 3.24 -11.88 -1.41
CA ILE A 17 2.93 -10.52 -1.86
C ILE A 17 1.79 -10.52 -2.86
N GLU A 18 1.69 -11.51 -3.75
CA GLU A 18 0.65 -11.57 -4.78
C GLU A 18 -0.72 -11.87 -4.16
N LYS A 19 -0.75 -12.82 -3.21
CA LYS A 19 -1.98 -13.14 -2.49
C LYS A 19 -2.43 -11.98 -1.63
N ALA A 20 -1.50 -11.32 -0.94
CA ALA A 20 -1.80 -10.13 -0.17
C ALA A 20 -2.37 -9.03 -1.07
N GLU A 21 -1.70 -8.72 -2.18
CA GLU A 21 -2.15 -7.70 -3.14
C GLU A 21 -3.60 -7.91 -3.58
N LYS A 22 -3.94 -9.11 -4.05
CA LYS A 22 -5.32 -9.43 -4.47
C LYS A 22 -6.32 -9.24 -3.34
N TRP A 23 -5.95 -9.59 -2.11
CA TRP A 23 -6.81 -9.42 -0.95
C TRP A 23 -7.03 -7.94 -0.61
N TYR A 24 -5.97 -7.13 -0.61
CA TYR A 24 -6.05 -5.70 -0.31
C TYR A 24 -6.74 -4.89 -1.40
N GLU A 25 -6.52 -5.24 -2.67
CA GLU A 25 -7.25 -4.67 -3.80
C GLU A 25 -8.75 -4.97 -3.68
N LYS A 26 -9.14 -6.21 -3.40
CA LYS A 26 -10.55 -6.60 -3.25
C LYS A 26 -11.23 -5.99 -2.02
N THR A 27 -10.53 -5.94 -0.89
CA THR A 27 -11.14 -5.58 0.40
C THR A 27 -11.16 -4.08 0.63
N ILE A 28 -10.06 -3.39 0.28
CA ILE A 28 -9.87 -1.97 0.59
C ILE A 28 -9.93 -1.10 -0.68
N GLY A 29 -9.82 -1.71 -1.88
CA GLY A 29 -9.77 -0.97 -3.14
C GLY A 29 -8.43 -0.26 -3.36
N PHE A 30 -7.36 -0.75 -2.73
CA PHE A 30 -6.01 -0.23 -2.96
C PHE A 30 -5.58 -0.54 -4.38
N LYS A 31 -4.97 0.44 -5.04
CA LYS A 31 -4.38 0.26 -6.37
C LYS A 31 -2.87 0.13 -6.24
N SER A 32 -2.32 -0.88 -6.89
CA SER A 32 -0.87 -1.04 -7.06
C SER A 32 -0.34 0.12 -7.90
N VAL A 33 0.59 0.89 -7.35
CA VAL A 33 1.23 2.03 -8.05
C VAL A 33 2.60 1.63 -8.56
N PHE A 34 3.32 0.81 -7.80
CA PHE A 34 4.67 0.40 -8.17
C PHE A 34 5.02 -0.97 -7.61
N LYS A 35 5.62 -1.84 -8.43
CA LYS A 35 6.12 -3.15 -8.00
C LYS A 35 7.63 -3.19 -8.17
N PHE A 36 8.33 -3.34 -7.05
CA PHE A 36 9.76 -3.60 -7.06
C PHE A 36 10.00 -5.09 -7.27
N ARG A 37 10.85 -5.41 -8.24
CA ARG A 37 11.19 -6.79 -8.61
C ARG A 37 12.69 -7.01 -8.51
N ASN A 38 13.10 -8.26 -8.25
CA ASN A 38 14.51 -8.65 -8.29
C ASN A 38 14.97 -9.02 -9.72
N ASP A 39 16.24 -9.42 -9.85
CA ASP A 39 16.85 -9.87 -11.12
C ASP A 39 16.19 -11.14 -11.70
N LYS A 40 15.49 -11.91 -10.85
CA LYS A 40 14.69 -13.08 -11.24
C LYS A 40 13.23 -12.73 -11.57
N ASN A 41 12.90 -11.44 -11.60
CA ASN A 41 11.57 -10.89 -11.87
C ASN A 41 10.50 -11.21 -10.79
N GLU A 42 10.91 -11.65 -9.60
CA GLU A 42 10.03 -11.90 -8.46
C GLU A 42 9.69 -10.58 -7.76
N VAL A 43 8.43 -10.40 -7.36
CA VAL A 43 7.99 -9.19 -6.66
C VAL A 43 8.50 -9.21 -5.23
N LEU A 44 9.39 -8.28 -4.88
CA LEU A 44 9.93 -8.14 -3.52
C LEU A 44 9.15 -7.13 -2.69
N MET A 45 8.54 -6.14 -3.34
CA MET A 45 7.77 -5.12 -2.65
C MET A 45 6.72 -4.54 -3.60
N ASN A 46 5.52 -4.32 -3.08
CA ASN A 46 4.47 -3.64 -3.81
C ASN A 46 4.04 -2.38 -3.06
N HIS A 47 4.05 -1.25 -3.76
CA HIS A 47 3.61 0.04 -3.25
C HIS A 47 2.16 0.27 -3.66
N TRP A 48 1.31 0.49 -2.66
CA TRP A 48 -0.11 0.68 -2.86
C TRP A 48 -0.53 2.09 -2.48
N PHE A 49 -1.43 2.66 -3.26
CA PHE A 49 -2.08 3.92 -2.91
C PHE A 49 -3.56 3.69 -2.71
N CYS A 50 -4.09 4.22 -1.61
CA CYS A 50 -5.51 4.20 -1.32
C CYS A 50 -6.18 5.39 -1.99
N CYS A 51 -7.07 5.13 -2.96
CA CYS A 51 -7.88 6.19 -3.58
C CYS A 51 -8.89 6.84 -2.62
N LYS A 52 -9.08 6.31 -1.39
CA LYS A 52 -9.98 6.85 -0.37
C LYS A 52 -9.33 7.81 0.62
N VAL A 53 -8.04 8.16 0.50
CA VAL A 53 -7.49 9.33 1.23
C VAL A 53 -7.88 10.61 0.48
N LYS A 54 -9.19 10.84 0.35
CA LYS A 54 -9.75 12.18 0.11
C LYS A 54 -10.07 12.75 1.49
N ASN A 55 -9.57 13.95 1.77
CA ASN A 55 -9.95 14.83 2.90
C ASN A 55 -9.19 14.69 4.23
N ILE A 56 -7.86 14.76 4.22
CA ILE A 56 -7.12 15.20 5.43
C ILE A 56 -6.07 16.30 5.12
N ALA A 57 -5.75 16.55 3.84
CA ALA A 57 -4.71 17.53 3.47
C ALA A 57 -5.23 18.95 3.16
N ASN A 58 -6.54 19.19 3.22
CA ASN A 58 -7.12 20.53 3.01
C ASN A 58 -7.93 20.92 4.25
N HIS A 59 -7.25 21.36 5.31
CA HIS A 59 -7.77 22.29 6.31
C HIS A 59 -6.62 22.99 7.01
#